data_AF-A0A2Z6RGG4-F1
#
_entry.id   AF-A0A2Z6RGG4-F1
#
_cell.length_a   1.000
_cell.length_b   1.000
_cell.length_c   1.000
_cell.angle_alpha   90.00
_cell.angle_beta   90.00
_cell.angle_gamma   90.00
#
_symmetry.space_group_name_H-M   'P 1'
#
loop_
_entity.id
_entity.type
_entity.pdbx_description
1 polymer ?
#
loop_
_entity_poly.entity_id
_entity_poly.type
_entity_poly.pdbx_seq_one_letter_code
_entity_poly.pdbx_strand_id
1 'polypeptide(L)'
;MKKDAWLRLTTRKSNPLSEEQVKGIRSDIEELLTKEVDRYFNKKNCQKLKIKVNTTSDSSSTLSWLDGFEKQLEEREFHVQ
;
A
#
# COMPACT_ATOMS: atom_id res chain seq x y z
N MET A 1 0.47 13.48 -18.90
CA MET A 1 -0.35 14.27 -17.96
C MET A 1 0.35 14.64 -16.63
N LYS A 2 1.28 13.83 -16.07
CA LYS A 2 1.92 14.13 -14.76
C LYS A 2 2.84 15.37 -14.71
N LYS A 3 3.54 15.70 -15.79
CA LYS A 3 4.53 16.81 -15.80
C LYS A 3 3.88 18.20 -15.72
N ASP A 4 2.64 18.32 -16.20
CA ASP A 4 1.97 19.61 -16.39
C ASP A 4 1.44 20.22 -15.08
N ALA A 5 0.90 19.40 -14.17
CA ALA A 5 0.41 19.87 -12.88
C ALA A 5 1.53 20.39 -11.97
N TRP A 6 2.68 19.69 -11.95
CA TRP A 6 3.85 20.09 -11.17
C TRP A 6 4.55 21.33 -11.75
N LEU A 7 4.64 21.41 -13.09
CA LEU A 7 5.19 22.59 -13.78
C LEU A 7 4.39 23.85 -13.46
N ARG A 8 3.06 23.74 -13.32
CA ARG A 8 2.20 24.88 -12.94
C ARG A 8 2.47 25.39 -11.53
N LEU A 9 3.02 24.58 -10.63
CA LEU A 9 3.35 25.02 -9.27
C LEU A 9 4.66 25.82 -9.21
N THR A 10 5.63 25.50 -10.07
CA THR A 10 6.90 26.24 -10.18
C THR A 10 6.80 27.47 -11.08
N THR A 11 5.81 27.52 -11.98
CA THR A 11 5.60 28.64 -12.93
C THR A 11 4.44 29.56 -12.55
N ARG A 12 3.94 29.46 -11.32
CA ARG A 12 2.81 30.27 -10.84
C ARG A 12 3.17 31.76 -10.76
N LYS A 13 2.26 32.62 -11.24
CA LYS A 13 2.44 34.09 -11.24
C LYS A 13 2.51 34.68 -9.81
N SER A 14 1.79 34.08 -8.86
CA SER A 14 1.85 34.46 -7.44
C SER A 14 2.51 33.34 -6.63
N ASN A 15 3.61 33.68 -5.97
CA ASN A 15 4.38 32.79 -5.10
C ASN A 15 4.68 31.41 -5.72
N PRO A 16 5.52 31.35 -6.77
CA PRO A 16 5.96 30.09 -7.34
C PRO A 16 6.71 29.27 -6.27
N LEU A 17 6.40 27.98 -6.19
CA LEU A 17 7.14 27.07 -5.33
C LEU A 17 8.50 26.76 -5.97
N SER A 18 9.53 26.61 -5.15
CA SER A 18 10.83 26.15 -5.63
C SER A 18 10.74 24.69 -6.07
N GLU A 19 11.66 24.28 -6.94
CA GLU A 19 11.73 22.89 -7.41
C GLU A 19 11.91 21.90 -6.25
N GLU A 20 12.71 22.27 -5.25
CA GLU A 20 12.89 21.52 -3.99
C GLU A 20 11.57 21.31 -3.24
N GLN A 21 10.77 22.37 -3.07
CA GLN A 21 9.47 22.27 -2.39
C GLN A 21 8.49 21.38 -3.13
N VAL A 22 8.45 21.51 -4.46
CA VAL A 22 7.58 20.67 -5.31
C VAL A 22 8.03 19.21 -5.29
N LYS A 23 9.34 18.96 -5.26
CA LYS A 23 9.89 17.61 -5.16
C LYS A 23 9.50 16.94 -3.84
N GLY A 24 9.54 17.67 -2.73
CA GLY A 24 9.04 17.21 -1.43
C GLY A 24 7.56 16.80 -1.48
N ILE A 25 6.69 17.69 -1.96
CA ILE A 25 5.24 17.41 -2.10
C ILE A 25 5.00 16.18 -2.99
N ARG A 26 5.74 16.05 -4.09
CA ARG A 26 5.61 14.91 -5.00
C ARG A 26 5.93 13.59 -4.29
N SER A 27 7.02 13.57 -3.52
CA SER A 27 7.42 12.40 -2.75
C SER A 27 6.38 12.02 -1.68
N ASP A 28 5.87 12.99 -0.92
CA ASP A 28 4.85 12.74 0.11
C ASP A 28 3.57 12.13 -0.49
N ILE A 29 3.13 12.62 -1.65
CA ILE A 29 1.95 12.10 -2.35
C ILE A 29 2.20 10.70 -2.90
N GLU A 30 3.38 10.45 -3.47
CA GLU A 30 3.77 9.12 -3.94
C GLU A 30 3.77 8.11 -2.78
N GLU A 31 4.31 8.49 -1.62
CA GLU A 31 4.28 7.65 -0.41
C GLU A 31 2.86 7.36 0.07
N LEU A 32 1.99 8.39 0.15
CA LEU A 32 0.59 8.23 0.54
C LEU A 32 -0.15 7.29 -0.42
N LEU A 33 0.07 7.43 -1.72
CA LEU A 33 -0.52 6.56 -2.74
C LEU A 33 -0.05 5.11 -2.59
N THR A 34 1.25 4.89 -2.38
CA THR A 34 1.80 3.54 -2.16
C THR A 34 1.19 2.89 -0.92
N LYS A 35 1.16 3.61 0.21
CA LYS A 35 0.52 3.12 1.45
C LYS A 35 -0.94 2.75 1.25
N GLU A 36 -1.68 3.55 0.48
CA GLU A 36 -3.08 3.28 0.19
C GLU A 36 -3.27 2.02 -0.66
N VAL A 37 -2.41 1.83 -1.67
CA VAL A 37 -2.41 0.63 -2.52
C VAL A 37 -2.11 -0.61 -1.68
N ASP A 38 -1.08 -0.57 -0.83
CA ASP A 38 -0.72 -1.69 0.04
C ASP A 38 -1.84 -2.02 1.02
N ARG A 39 -2.47 -0.99 1.61
CA ARG A 39 -3.64 -1.14 2.47
C ARG A 39 -4.79 -1.85 1.75
N TYR A 40 -5.07 -1.48 0.50
CA TYR A 40 -6.09 -2.12 -0.31
C TYR A 40 -5.78 -3.61 -0.56
N PHE A 41 -4.55 -3.92 -0.97
CA PHE A 41 -4.14 -5.31 -1.20
C PHE A 41 -4.21 -6.15 0.07
N ASN A 42 -3.72 -5.63 1.19
CA ASN A 42 -3.78 -6.31 2.49
C ASN A 42 -5.24 -6.59 2.90
N LYS A 43 -6.12 -5.59 2.77
CA LYS A 43 -7.56 -5.77 3.05
C LYS A 43 -8.19 -6.84 2.16
N LYS A 44 -7.87 -6.84 0.86
CA LYS A 44 -8.40 -7.81 -0.11
C LYS A 44 -7.90 -9.23 0.18
N ASN A 45 -6.63 -9.38 0.55
CA ASN A 45 -6.04 -10.66 0.93
C ASN A 45 -6.75 -11.22 2.17
N CYS A 46 -6.91 -10.42 3.22
CA CYS A 46 -7.66 -10.80 4.43
C CYS A 46 -9.10 -11.24 4.12
N GLN A 47 -9.79 -10.58 3.19
CA GLN A 47 -11.15 -10.99 2.78
C GLN A 47 -11.17 -12.34 2.07
N LYS A 48 -10.25 -12.57 1.11
CA LYS A 48 -10.14 -13.86 0.41
C LYS A 48 -9.91 -15.01 1.38
N LEU A 49 -9.09 -14.77 2.39
CA LEU A 49 -8.74 -15.73 3.43
C LEU A 49 -9.93 -16.04 4.34
N LYS A 50 -10.65 -15.01 4.79
CA LYS A 50 -11.91 -15.19 5.54
C LYS A 50 -12.93 -16.04 4.77
N ILE A 51 -13.10 -15.77 3.48
CA ILE A 51 -14.01 -16.54 2.63
C ILE A 51 -13.55 -18.00 2.54
N LYS A 52 -12.26 -18.24 2.32
CA LYS A 52 -11.67 -19.59 2.23
C LYS A 52 -11.86 -20.38 3.53
N VAL A 53 -11.61 -19.76 4.69
CA VAL A 53 -11.81 -20.38 6.01
C VAL A 53 -13.26 -20.78 6.22
N ASN A 54 -14.19 -19.89 5.89
CA ASN A 54 -15.62 -20.16 6.06
C ASN A 54 -16.16 -21.23 5.09
N THR A 55 -15.40 -21.59 4.04
CA THR A 55 -15.76 -22.64 3.09
C THR A 55 -15.07 -23.98 3.37
N THR A 56 -13.94 -24.02 4.09
CA THR A 56 -13.29 -25.27 4.52
C THR A 56 -13.99 -25.86 5.74
N SER A 57 -14.69 -26.99 5.58
CA SER A 57 -15.45 -27.65 6.67
C SER A 57 -14.62 -28.49 7.64
N ASP A 58 -13.31 -28.65 7.40
CA ASP A 58 -12.44 -29.51 8.21
C ASP A 58 -11.54 -28.70 9.17
N SER A 59 -11.75 -28.88 10.47
CA SER A 59 -11.04 -28.19 11.56
C SER A 59 -9.52 -28.43 11.58
N SER A 60 -9.06 -29.57 11.07
CA SER A 60 -7.63 -29.87 10.94
C SER A 60 -6.96 -29.07 9.81
N SER A 61 -7.72 -28.65 8.80
CA SER A 61 -7.22 -27.86 7.67
C SER A 61 -7.08 -26.37 8.01
N THR A 62 -7.79 -25.91 9.05
CA THR A 62 -7.77 -24.53 9.50
C THR A 62 -6.53 -24.20 10.32
N LEU A 63 -6.03 -25.13 11.16
CA LEU A 63 -4.83 -24.93 11.98
C LEU A 63 -3.54 -24.88 11.15
N SER A 64 -3.34 -25.81 10.22
CA SER A 64 -2.17 -25.79 9.32
C SER A 64 -2.18 -24.58 8.37
N TRP A 65 -3.37 -24.05 8.06
CA TRP A 65 -3.50 -22.83 7.28
C TRP A 65 -3.16 -21.58 8.08
N LEU A 66 -3.54 -21.49 9.37
CA LEU A 66 -3.15 -20.38 10.24
C LEU A 66 -1.62 -20.30 10.40
N ASP A 67 -0.97 -21.44 10.60
CA ASP A 67 0.49 -21.57 10.68
C ASP A 67 1.17 -21.08 9.39
N GLY A 68 0.67 -21.50 8.23
CA GLY A 68 1.14 -20.99 6.94
C GLY A 68 0.85 -19.50 6.71
N PHE A 69 -0.18 -18.95 7.36
CA PHE A 69 -0.54 -17.54 7.26
C PHE A 69 0.35 -16.64 8.12
N GLU A 70 0.67 -17.09 9.33
CA GLU A 70 1.58 -16.41 10.25
C GLU A 70 2.98 -16.28 9.63
N LYS A 71 3.48 -17.36 9.01
CA LYS A 71 4.74 -17.34 8.26
C LYS A 71 4.75 -16.36 7.08
N GLN A 72 3.64 -16.22 6.35
CA GLN A 72 3.53 -15.25 5.25
C GLN A 72 3.45 -13.80 5.72
N LEU A 73 2.92 -13.55 6.93
CA LEU A 73 2.93 -12.22 7.53
C LEU A 73 4.35 -11.85 7.99
N GLU A 74 5.02 -12.79 8.65
CA GLU A 74 6.40 -12.63 9.12
C GLU A 74 7.38 -12.35 7.97
N GLU A 75 7.26 -13.07 6.85
CA GLU A 75 8.04 -12.81 5.63
C GLU A 75 7.77 -11.41 5.03
N ARG A 76 6.53 -10.92 5.11
CA ARG A 76 6.20 -9.57 4.60
C ARG A 76 6.72 -8.46 5.51
N GLU A 77 6.64 -8.63 6.83
CA GLU A 77 7.19 -7.65 7.77
C GLU A 77 8.72 -7.61 7.71
N PHE A 78 9.36 -8.74 7.45
CA PHE A 78 10.81 -8.81 7.27
C PHE A 78 11.31 -8.09 6.01
N HIS A 79 10.51 -8.05 4.94
CA HIS A 79 10.84 -7.32 3.71
C HIS A 79 10.49 -5.81 3.74
N VAL A 80 9.91 -5.33 4.84
CA VAL A 80 9.57 -3.92 5.05
C VAL A 80 10.62 -3.19 5.93
N GLN A 81 11.61 -3.91 6.48
CA GLN A 81 12.79 -3.36 7.18
C GLN A 81 13.97 -3.12 6.23
#